data_AF-A6G5V2-F1
#
_entry.id   AF-A6G5V2-F1
#
_cell.length_a   1.000
_cell.length_b   1.000
_cell.length_c   1.000
_cell.angle_alpha   90.00
_cell.angle_beta   90.00
_cell.angle_gamma   90.00
#
_symmetry.space_group_name_H-M   'P 1'
#
loop_
_entity.id
_entity.type
_entity.pdbx_description
1 polymer ?
#
loop_
_entity_poly.entity_id
_entity_poly.type
_entity_poly.pdbx_seq_one_letter_code
_entity_poly.pdbx_strand_id
1 'polypeptide(L)'
;MLMASTTSTPRTRRLALASLALASLAALAWYALGQRPPHASASVAEPAEGEDSGRESSSDPRPRASDPAGLGALASAPTLESPPSPAPPKPPRALTPREREIADGLGALLDDELSTRAFVDRNFDASATHVHDWLDENLEFLRPRIGECGEPEPIIAGSEQTRLLYPCGDATVEAAFFMEEDGDKLRHIVLGGRDLEPNAAVTEAAELVLSLIVEWQRERFLEGFTEAFEEDETRDFFASVRAERGRCTLGSVDLASPQGALWFIECEDGPGLLKVSLDDDDRIRKLLIRDRRNIRLDP
;
A
#
# COMPACT_ATOMS: atom_id res chain seq x y z
N MET A 1 30.59 -73.46 11.20
CA MET A 1 29.91 -72.36 10.47
C MET A 1 29.17 -71.54 11.52
N LEU A 2 29.75 -70.42 11.95
CA LEU A 2 29.27 -69.58 13.05
C LEU A 2 28.37 -68.48 12.49
N MET A 3 27.12 -68.43 12.94
CA MET A 3 26.20 -67.31 12.68
C MET A 3 26.42 -66.22 13.72
N ALA A 4 26.61 -64.99 13.25
CA ALA A 4 26.68 -63.78 14.07
C ALA A 4 25.31 -63.07 14.03
N SER A 5 24.71 -62.92 15.21
CA SER A 5 23.53 -62.09 15.45
C SER A 5 23.97 -60.66 15.80
N THR A 6 23.44 -59.66 15.09
CA THR A 6 23.60 -58.24 15.44
C THR A 6 22.34 -57.72 16.12
N THR A 7 22.49 -57.31 17.38
CA THR A 7 21.49 -56.65 18.22
C THR A 7 21.50 -55.14 17.95
N SER A 8 20.33 -54.57 17.64
CA SER A 8 20.09 -53.14 17.46
C SER A 8 19.65 -52.49 18.78
N THR A 9 20.30 -51.39 19.18
CA THR A 9 20.00 -50.58 20.36
C THR A 9 19.19 -49.33 19.99
N PRO A 10 18.01 -49.07 20.57
CA PRO A 10 17.26 -47.84 20.36
C PRO A 10 17.35 -46.93 21.59
N ARG A 11 18.22 -45.90 21.59
CA ARG A 11 18.25 -44.93 22.70
C ARG A 11 18.50 -43.46 22.37
N THR A 12 18.55 -43.06 21.09
CA THR A 12 18.86 -41.68 20.70
C THR A 12 17.66 -40.84 20.21
N ARG A 13 16.45 -41.40 20.09
CA ARG A 13 15.29 -40.66 19.53
C ARG A 13 14.48 -39.79 20.50
N ARG A 14 14.76 -39.81 21.81
CA ARG A 14 13.95 -39.06 22.80
C ARG A 14 14.46 -37.66 23.16
N LEU A 15 15.67 -37.28 22.72
CA LEU A 15 16.21 -35.93 22.99
C LEU A 15 15.96 -34.92 21.87
N ALA A 16 15.64 -35.37 20.64
CA ALA A 16 15.39 -34.47 19.51
C ALA A 16 13.98 -33.85 19.47
N LEU A 17 13.01 -34.43 20.19
CA LEU A 17 11.62 -33.93 20.19
C LEU A 17 11.36 -32.88 21.29
N ALA A 18 12.21 -32.82 22.33
CA ALA A 18 12.07 -31.82 23.39
C ALA A 18 12.61 -30.43 22.98
N SER A 19 13.60 -30.38 22.09
CA SER A 19 14.19 -29.13 21.58
C SER A 19 13.32 -28.42 20.54
N LEU A 20 12.52 -29.16 19.75
CA LEU A 20 11.58 -28.59 18.78
C LEU A 20 10.35 -27.93 19.45
N ALA A 21 9.91 -28.44 20.60
CA ALA A 21 8.78 -27.86 21.34
C ALA A 21 9.15 -26.52 22.02
N LEU A 22 10.40 -26.35 22.45
CA LEU A 22 10.87 -25.10 23.09
C LEU A 22 11.17 -23.97 22.09
N ALA A 23 11.60 -24.30 20.86
CA ALA A 23 11.78 -23.29 19.81
C ALA A 23 10.45 -22.72 19.28
N SER A 24 9.41 -23.56 19.23
CA SER A 24 8.08 -23.17 18.72
C SER A 24 7.33 -22.20 19.66
N LEU A 25 7.52 -22.34 20.97
CA LEU A 25 6.92 -21.42 21.96
C LEU A 25 7.65 -20.07 22.03
N ALA A 26 8.96 -20.03 21.72
CA ALA A 26 9.72 -18.78 21.66
C ALA A 26 9.37 -17.94 20.42
N ALA A 27 9.07 -18.56 19.27
CA ALA A 27 8.65 -17.87 18.05
C ALA A 27 7.23 -17.27 18.18
N LEU A 28 6.29 -17.98 18.82
CA LEU A 28 4.95 -17.47 19.10
C LEU A 28 4.94 -16.36 20.16
N ALA A 29 5.84 -16.43 21.15
CA ALA A 29 6.03 -15.34 22.11
C ALA A 29 6.67 -14.10 21.47
N TRP A 30 7.53 -14.27 20.45
CA TRP A 30 8.09 -13.13 19.70
C TRP A 30 7.05 -12.46 18.80
N TYR A 31 6.17 -13.24 18.16
CA TYR A 31 5.08 -12.71 17.34
C TYR A 31 4.00 -12.00 18.17
N ALA A 32 3.78 -12.44 19.41
CA ALA A 32 2.80 -11.84 20.31
C ALA A 32 3.29 -10.59 21.09
N LEU A 33 4.59 -10.27 21.10
CA LEU A 33 5.16 -9.24 22.00
C LEU A 33 6.09 -8.17 21.38
N GLY A 34 6.23 -8.03 20.05
CA GLY A 34 6.85 -6.81 19.51
C GLY A 34 7.04 -6.82 18.00
N GLN A 35 6.64 -5.81 17.22
CA GLN A 35 6.60 -4.39 17.56
C GLN A 35 5.36 -3.69 16.99
N ARG A 36 4.58 -3.08 17.89
CA ARG A 36 3.82 -1.86 17.57
C ARG A 36 4.83 -0.73 17.34
N PRO A 37 4.81 0.00 16.21
CA PRO A 37 5.43 1.31 16.17
C PRO A 37 4.65 2.23 17.13
N PRO A 38 5.32 3.02 17.99
CA PRO A 38 4.66 4.07 18.71
C PRO A 38 4.35 5.21 17.72
N HIS A 39 3.06 5.58 17.64
CA HIS A 39 2.51 6.78 16.99
C HIS A 39 2.45 6.80 15.45
N ALA A 40 1.35 6.29 14.90
CA ALA A 40 0.68 6.96 13.80
C ALA A 40 -0.60 7.60 14.37
N SER A 41 -0.43 8.71 15.08
CA SER A 41 -1.56 9.59 15.39
C SER A 41 -2.12 10.12 14.09
N ALA A 42 -3.43 9.99 13.89
CA ALA A 42 -4.17 10.87 12.98
C ALA A 42 -3.84 12.32 13.38
N SER A 43 -3.12 13.06 12.54
CA SER A 43 -2.81 14.46 12.82
C SER A 43 -4.04 15.31 12.50
N VAL A 44 -4.85 15.55 13.51
CA VAL A 44 -5.79 16.67 13.56
C VAL A 44 -4.95 17.91 13.90
N ALA A 45 -4.83 18.82 12.94
CA ALA A 45 -4.31 20.16 13.20
C ALA A 45 -5.46 21.02 13.73
N GLU A 46 -5.39 21.40 15.00
CA GLU A 46 -6.18 22.48 15.59
C GLU A 46 -5.26 23.58 16.14
N PRO A 47 -5.77 24.81 16.28
CA PRO A 47 -5.00 26.03 16.06
C PRO A 47 -4.16 26.45 17.27
N ALA A 48 -3.12 27.24 16.98
CA ALA A 48 -2.34 27.93 17.97
C ALA A 48 -3.18 29.04 18.65
N GLU A 49 -3.44 28.89 19.95
CA GLU A 49 -3.76 30.01 20.83
C GLU A 49 -2.65 30.17 21.88
N GLY A 50 -2.15 31.40 21.97
CA GLY A 50 -1.06 31.80 22.83
C GLY A 50 -1.48 32.02 24.28
N GLU A 51 -0.46 31.97 25.12
CA GLU A 51 -0.45 32.43 26.49
C GLU A 51 -0.90 33.89 26.58
N ASP A 52 -1.91 34.18 27.41
CA ASP A 52 -1.79 35.29 28.35
C ASP A 52 -2.75 35.08 29.55
N SER A 53 -2.19 35.00 30.75
CA SER A 53 -2.93 34.95 32.00
C SER A 53 -2.46 36.10 32.90
N GLY A 54 -3.25 37.17 32.95
CA GLY A 54 -3.02 38.34 33.81
C GLY A 54 -4.35 38.95 34.24
N ARG A 55 -4.74 38.67 35.47
CA ARG A 55 -6.01 38.97 36.13
C ARG A 55 -5.97 40.32 36.84
N GLU A 56 -6.91 41.23 36.58
CA GLU A 56 -7.47 42.25 37.50
C GLU A 56 -8.63 42.98 36.76
N SER A 57 -9.90 42.86 37.17
CA SER A 57 -10.62 43.55 38.27
C SER A 57 -11.37 44.83 37.83
N SER A 58 -12.64 44.91 38.26
CA SER A 58 -13.55 46.07 38.36
C SER A 58 -14.46 46.48 37.17
N SER A 59 -15.75 46.19 37.38
CA SER A 59 -16.93 47.08 37.33
C SER A 59 -16.77 48.51 36.77
N ASP A 60 -17.54 48.89 35.73
CA ASP A 60 -18.81 49.65 35.79
C ASP A 60 -19.31 50.07 34.37
N PRO A 61 -20.58 50.55 34.18
CA PRO A 61 -21.26 50.54 32.87
C PRO A 61 -21.48 51.91 32.18
N ARG A 62 -21.64 51.86 30.84
CA ARG A 62 -22.29 52.81 29.88
C ARG A 62 -21.56 54.15 29.60
N PRO A 63 -21.89 54.94 28.53
CA PRO A 63 -22.88 54.79 27.44
C PRO A 63 -22.35 55.04 25.99
N ARG A 64 -23.27 54.90 25.02
CA ARG A 64 -23.23 55.28 23.59
C ARG A 64 -22.48 56.58 23.24
N ALA A 65 -21.82 56.57 22.08
CA ALA A 65 -21.80 57.70 21.15
C ALA A 65 -21.69 57.19 19.70
N SER A 66 -22.62 57.63 18.86
CA SER A 66 -22.55 57.59 17.39
C SER A 66 -21.53 58.64 16.92
N ASP A 67 -20.79 58.38 15.84
CA ASP A 67 -20.78 59.23 14.62
C ASP A 67 -19.73 58.80 13.58
N PRO A 68 -19.86 59.29 12.31
CA PRO A 68 -19.44 58.59 11.11
C PRO A 68 -18.28 59.28 10.36
N ALA A 69 -17.99 58.73 9.17
CA ALA A 69 -17.20 59.28 8.06
C ALA A 69 -15.67 59.08 8.12
N GLY A 70 -15.17 58.40 7.08
CA GLY A 70 -13.75 58.26 6.80
C GLY A 70 -13.51 57.53 5.48
N LEU A 71 -13.82 58.20 4.36
CA LEU A 71 -13.29 57.84 3.05
C LEU A 71 -11.76 57.95 3.09
N GLY A 72 -11.05 56.87 2.75
CA GLY A 72 -9.60 56.93 2.57
C GLY A 72 -8.97 55.60 2.23
N ALA A 73 -8.34 55.54 1.06
CA ALA A 73 -7.40 54.52 0.58
C ALA A 73 -7.96 53.16 0.13
N LEU A 74 -8.28 53.08 -1.17
CA LEU A 74 -8.11 51.84 -1.93
C LEU A 74 -6.61 51.53 -1.98
N ALA A 75 -6.15 50.76 -0.99
CA ALA A 75 -4.83 50.14 -1.04
C ALA A 75 -4.87 49.01 -2.08
N SER A 76 -4.02 49.12 -3.10
CA SER A 76 -3.72 48.04 -4.04
C SER A 76 -3.39 46.77 -3.25
N ALA A 77 -4.18 45.72 -3.43
CA ALA A 77 -3.87 44.42 -2.90
C ALA A 77 -2.50 43.98 -3.47
N PRO A 78 -1.60 43.43 -2.63
CA PRO A 78 -0.33 42.90 -3.12
C PRO A 78 -0.63 41.76 -4.09
N THR A 79 -0.08 41.87 -5.31
CA THR A 79 -0.06 40.81 -6.30
C THR A 79 0.62 39.60 -5.65
N LEU A 80 -0.16 38.57 -5.29
CA LEU A 80 0.36 37.28 -4.84
C LEU A 80 1.21 36.73 -5.98
N GLU A 81 2.54 36.82 -5.85
CA GLU A 81 3.48 36.14 -6.74
C GLU A 81 3.10 34.67 -6.76
N SER A 82 2.75 34.19 -7.96
CA SER A 82 2.44 32.79 -8.16
C SER A 82 3.67 31.97 -7.75
N PRO A 83 3.52 30.93 -6.92
CA PRO A 83 4.65 30.11 -6.53
C PRO A 83 5.36 29.58 -7.79
N PRO A 84 6.70 29.53 -7.78
CA PRO A 84 7.46 29.06 -8.92
C PRO A 84 6.97 27.66 -9.31
N SER A 85 6.77 27.45 -10.61
CA SER A 85 6.37 26.14 -11.13
C SER A 85 7.38 25.09 -10.67
N PRO A 86 6.93 23.93 -10.14
CA PRO A 86 7.84 22.89 -9.69
C PRO A 86 8.73 22.45 -10.85
N ALA A 87 10.02 22.24 -10.56
CA ALA A 87 10.96 21.74 -11.55
C ALA A 87 10.47 20.40 -12.12
N PRO A 88 10.70 20.14 -13.43
CA PRO A 88 10.33 18.86 -14.03
C PRO A 88 10.98 17.70 -13.26
N PRO A 89 10.30 16.55 -13.14
CA PRO A 89 10.86 15.38 -12.49
C PRO A 89 12.18 14.98 -13.17
N LYS A 90 13.20 14.66 -12.37
CA LYS A 90 14.47 14.17 -12.90
C LYS A 90 14.23 12.81 -13.56
N PRO A 91 14.86 12.52 -14.71
CA PRO A 91 14.77 11.20 -15.32
C PRO A 91 15.29 10.14 -14.35
N PRO A 92 14.73 8.92 -14.37
CA PRO A 92 15.21 7.83 -13.54
C PRO A 92 16.67 7.49 -13.88
N ARG A 93 17.44 7.06 -12.89
CA ARG A 93 18.81 6.57 -13.14
C ARG A 93 18.75 5.28 -13.96
N ALA A 94 19.86 4.95 -14.59
CA ALA A 94 20.05 3.62 -15.15
C ALA A 94 20.00 2.54 -14.05
N LEU A 95 19.45 1.38 -14.40
CA LEU A 95 19.47 0.18 -13.56
C LEU A 95 20.92 -0.28 -13.33
N THR A 96 21.20 -0.77 -12.12
CA THR A 96 22.46 -1.50 -11.89
C THR A 96 22.43 -2.82 -12.67
N PRO A 97 23.59 -3.47 -12.89
CA PRO A 97 23.63 -4.78 -13.55
C PRO A 97 22.74 -5.82 -12.86
N ARG A 98 22.67 -5.80 -11.52
CA ARG A 98 21.85 -6.73 -10.75
C ARG A 98 20.35 -6.46 -10.90
N GLU A 99 19.95 -5.20 -10.84
CA GLU A 99 18.55 -4.81 -11.08
C GLU A 99 18.10 -5.17 -12.50
N ARG A 100 19.00 -5.02 -13.49
CA ARG A 100 18.73 -5.44 -14.86
C ARG A 100 18.55 -6.94 -14.98
N GLU A 101 19.42 -7.75 -14.36
CA GLU A 101 19.26 -9.21 -14.35
C GLU A 101 17.91 -9.64 -13.74
N ILE A 102 17.49 -9.00 -12.65
CA ILE A 102 16.19 -9.26 -12.02
C ILE A 102 15.05 -8.85 -12.95
N ALA A 103 15.16 -7.70 -13.60
CA ALA A 103 14.16 -7.22 -14.55
C ALA A 103 14.00 -8.16 -15.75
N ASP A 104 15.10 -8.57 -16.37
CA ASP A 104 15.11 -9.49 -17.51
C ASP A 104 14.54 -10.87 -17.09
N GLY A 105 14.91 -11.34 -15.89
CA GLY A 105 14.36 -12.58 -15.32
C GLY A 105 12.86 -12.52 -15.05
N LEU A 106 12.33 -11.36 -14.64
CA LEU A 106 10.90 -11.16 -14.45
C LEU A 106 10.16 -11.07 -15.79
N GLY A 107 10.74 -10.43 -16.79
CA GLY A 107 10.21 -10.44 -18.16
C GLY A 107 10.04 -11.87 -18.69
N ALA A 108 11.09 -12.70 -18.55
CA ALA A 108 11.03 -14.11 -18.93
C ALA A 108 10.00 -14.92 -18.12
N LEU A 109 9.69 -14.54 -16.87
CA LEU A 109 8.58 -15.13 -16.13
C LEU A 109 7.22 -14.71 -16.70
N LEU A 110 7.05 -13.45 -17.09
CA LEU A 110 5.81 -12.97 -17.69
C LEU A 110 5.52 -13.69 -19.02
N ASP A 111 6.55 -13.98 -19.81
CA ASP A 111 6.45 -14.70 -21.09
C ASP A 111 6.45 -16.24 -20.96
N ASP A 112 6.38 -16.78 -19.75
CA ASP A 112 6.41 -18.24 -19.44
C ASP A 112 7.67 -18.98 -19.95
N GLU A 113 8.79 -18.26 -20.11
CA GLU A 113 10.08 -18.81 -20.53
C GLU A 113 10.93 -19.29 -19.34
N LEU A 114 10.56 -18.89 -18.12
CA LEU A 114 11.28 -19.21 -16.88
C LEU A 114 10.33 -19.84 -15.84
N SER A 115 10.87 -20.74 -15.03
CA SER A 115 10.14 -21.29 -13.88
C SER A 115 10.14 -20.31 -12.71
N THR A 116 8.97 -20.08 -12.10
CA THR A 116 8.80 -19.29 -10.86
C THR A 116 9.78 -19.72 -9.78
N ARG A 117 9.91 -21.03 -9.52
CA ARG A 117 10.85 -21.57 -8.54
C ARG A 117 12.29 -21.14 -8.80
N ALA A 118 12.75 -21.25 -10.05
CA ALA A 118 14.12 -20.90 -10.40
C ALA A 118 14.40 -19.40 -10.23
N PHE A 119 13.40 -18.55 -10.51
CA PHE A 119 13.49 -17.11 -10.26
C PHE A 119 13.53 -16.81 -8.76
N VAL A 120 12.64 -17.42 -7.98
CA VAL A 120 12.54 -17.18 -6.53
C VAL A 120 13.82 -17.62 -5.82
N ASP A 121 14.30 -18.84 -6.07
CA ASP A 121 15.52 -19.38 -5.44
C ASP A 121 16.76 -18.50 -5.73
N ARG A 122 16.80 -17.90 -6.93
CA ARG A 122 17.90 -17.01 -7.32
C ARG A 122 17.79 -15.65 -6.64
N ASN A 123 16.59 -15.08 -6.57
CA ASN A 123 16.42 -13.66 -6.26
C ASN A 123 15.97 -13.37 -4.83
N PHE A 124 15.47 -14.35 -4.10
CA PHE A 124 15.05 -14.20 -2.70
C PHE A 124 15.94 -15.03 -1.78
N ASP A 125 15.90 -14.72 -0.48
CA ASP A 125 16.49 -15.57 0.55
C ASP A 125 15.62 -16.80 0.81
N ALA A 126 16.24 -17.89 1.28
CA ALA A 126 15.56 -19.16 1.54
C ALA A 126 14.45 -19.07 2.62
N SER A 127 14.43 -17.99 3.40
CA SER A 127 13.37 -17.69 4.37
C SER A 127 12.07 -17.19 3.71
N ALA A 128 12.10 -16.81 2.43
CA ALA A 128 10.97 -16.23 1.70
C ALA A 128 10.01 -17.31 1.15
N THR A 129 9.58 -18.25 1.99
CA THR A 129 8.86 -19.46 1.58
C THR A 129 7.51 -19.20 0.90
N HIS A 130 6.88 -18.04 1.13
CA HIS A 130 5.56 -17.70 0.58
C HIS A 130 5.63 -16.93 -0.73
N VAL A 131 6.82 -16.49 -1.17
CA VAL A 131 6.96 -15.70 -2.39
C VAL A 131 6.65 -16.53 -3.64
N HIS A 132 6.92 -17.82 -3.60
CA HIS A 132 6.61 -18.73 -4.70
C HIS A 132 5.11 -18.77 -5.00
N ASP A 133 4.30 -19.10 -4.00
CA ASP A 133 2.84 -19.25 -4.16
C ASP A 133 2.20 -17.93 -4.56
N TRP A 134 2.61 -16.83 -3.93
CA TRP A 134 2.16 -15.49 -4.27
C TRP A 134 2.52 -15.10 -5.71
N LEU A 135 3.74 -15.41 -6.17
CA LEU A 135 4.17 -15.05 -7.53
C LEU A 135 3.46 -15.91 -8.58
N ASP A 136 3.24 -17.20 -8.31
CA ASP A 136 2.45 -18.07 -9.19
C ASP A 136 1.02 -17.54 -9.35
N GLU A 137 0.35 -17.16 -8.26
CA GLU A 137 -1.00 -16.59 -8.29
C GLU A 137 -1.05 -15.29 -9.12
N ASN A 138 -0.05 -14.41 -8.96
CA ASN A 138 0.04 -13.20 -9.76
C ASN A 138 0.26 -13.51 -11.25
N LEU A 139 1.11 -14.49 -11.58
CA LEU A 139 1.35 -14.88 -12.96
C LEU A 139 0.13 -15.56 -13.59
N GLU A 140 -0.63 -16.38 -12.84
CA GLU A 140 -1.88 -16.99 -13.29
C GLU A 140 -2.95 -15.93 -13.61
N PHE A 141 -2.99 -14.84 -12.85
CA PHE A 141 -3.82 -13.69 -13.15
C PHE A 141 -3.33 -12.92 -14.39
N LEU A 142 -2.03 -12.60 -14.47
CA LEU A 142 -1.51 -11.68 -15.49
C LEU A 142 -1.36 -12.33 -16.87
N ARG A 143 -0.69 -13.48 -16.97
CA ARG A 143 -0.32 -14.11 -18.25
C ARG A 143 -1.47 -14.22 -19.28
N PRO A 144 -2.68 -14.68 -18.91
CA PRO A 144 -3.77 -14.78 -19.89
C PRO A 144 -4.37 -13.42 -20.32
N ARG A 145 -3.91 -12.29 -19.75
CA ARG A 145 -4.50 -10.95 -19.92
C ARG A 145 -3.57 -9.92 -20.56
N ILE A 146 -2.27 -10.19 -20.66
CA ILE A 146 -1.26 -9.16 -21.01
C ILE A 146 -0.61 -9.34 -22.39
N GLY A 147 -0.63 -10.55 -22.95
CA GLY A 147 0.12 -10.88 -24.17
C GLY A 147 1.63 -10.99 -23.95
N GLU A 148 2.42 -11.05 -25.04
CA GLU A 148 3.89 -11.05 -24.96
C GLU A 148 4.41 -9.69 -24.49
N CYS A 149 5.42 -9.68 -23.62
CA CYS A 149 5.99 -8.46 -23.06
C CYS A 149 7.29 -8.04 -23.76
N GLY A 150 7.51 -6.72 -23.83
CA GLY A 150 8.73 -6.10 -24.33
C GLY A 150 9.77 -5.85 -23.25
N GLU A 151 10.82 -5.10 -23.62
CA GLU A 151 11.88 -4.70 -22.67
C GLU A 151 11.32 -3.79 -21.56
N PRO A 152 11.75 -3.98 -20.29
CA PRO A 152 11.26 -3.17 -19.19
C PRO A 152 11.81 -1.74 -19.20
N GLU A 153 10.93 -0.78 -18.91
CA GLU A 153 11.22 0.64 -18.81
C GLU A 153 11.22 1.11 -17.34
N PRO A 154 12.30 1.72 -16.83
CA PRO A 154 12.33 2.20 -15.45
C PRO A 154 11.52 3.49 -15.27
N ILE A 155 10.60 3.49 -14.29
CA ILE A 155 9.88 4.69 -13.82
C ILE A 155 10.63 5.33 -12.66
N ILE A 156 11.05 4.50 -11.70
CA ILE A 156 11.79 4.89 -10.51
C ILE A 156 12.95 3.92 -10.38
N ALA A 157 14.15 4.44 -10.19
CA ALA A 157 15.32 3.65 -9.85
C ALA A 157 16.02 4.29 -8.63
N GLY A 158 15.58 3.90 -7.44
CA GLY A 158 16.12 4.34 -6.16
C GLY A 158 17.17 3.37 -5.62
N SER A 159 17.75 3.65 -4.46
CA SER A 159 18.61 2.68 -3.75
C SER A 159 17.81 1.58 -3.07
N GLU A 160 16.55 1.86 -2.67
CA GLU A 160 15.71 0.94 -1.89
C GLU A 160 14.56 0.33 -2.70
N GLN A 161 14.20 0.99 -3.81
CA GLN A 161 13.06 0.61 -4.63
C GLN A 161 13.36 0.91 -6.08
N THR A 162 13.06 -0.06 -6.93
CA THR A 162 13.05 0.14 -8.38
C THR A 162 11.70 -0.30 -8.93
N ARG A 163 11.10 0.55 -9.75
CA ARG A 163 9.78 0.41 -10.34
C ARG A 163 9.91 0.44 -11.85
N LEU A 164 9.38 -0.58 -12.51
CA LEU A 164 9.48 -0.79 -13.95
C LEU A 164 8.09 -0.95 -14.57
N LEU A 165 7.95 -0.55 -15.83
CA LEU A 165 6.85 -0.91 -16.71
C LEU A 165 7.35 -1.95 -17.72
N TYR A 166 6.56 -2.99 -17.93
CA TYR A 166 6.73 -3.97 -18.99
C TYR A 166 5.59 -3.72 -19.98
N PRO A 167 5.87 -3.05 -21.12
CA PRO A 167 4.87 -2.89 -22.16
C PRO A 167 4.59 -4.25 -22.79
N CYS A 168 3.36 -4.73 -22.71
CA CYS A 168 2.95 -6.01 -23.29
C CYS A 168 1.88 -5.80 -24.38
N GLY A 169 1.56 -6.84 -25.13
CA GLY A 169 0.67 -6.75 -26.29
C GLY A 169 -0.72 -6.18 -25.99
N ASP A 170 -1.31 -6.58 -24.87
CA ASP A 170 -2.70 -6.24 -24.50
C ASP A 170 -2.81 -5.32 -23.28
N ALA A 171 -1.73 -5.20 -22.48
CA ALA A 171 -1.71 -4.37 -21.29
C ALA A 171 -0.27 -3.94 -20.93
N THR A 172 -0.11 -3.17 -19.86
CA THR A 172 1.21 -2.88 -19.28
C THR A 172 1.32 -3.51 -17.92
N VAL A 173 2.35 -4.33 -17.67
CA VAL A 173 2.63 -4.83 -16.32
C VAL A 173 3.53 -3.85 -15.60
N GLU A 174 3.15 -3.48 -14.39
CA GLU A 174 4.00 -2.71 -13.50
C GLU A 174 4.57 -3.62 -12.42
N ALA A 175 5.89 -3.56 -12.25
CA ALA A 175 6.58 -4.24 -11.16
C ALA A 175 7.32 -3.23 -10.28
N ALA A 176 7.28 -3.44 -8.97
CA ALA A 176 8.15 -2.77 -8.03
C ALA A 176 8.91 -3.79 -7.20
N PHE A 177 10.23 -3.73 -7.20
CA PHE A 177 11.07 -4.58 -6.36
C PHE A 177 11.83 -3.75 -5.34
N PHE A 178 11.98 -4.36 -4.17
CA PHE A 178 12.64 -3.80 -3.01
C PHE A 178 13.86 -4.66 -2.72
N MET A 179 15.04 -4.08 -2.91
CA MET A 179 16.30 -4.77 -2.66
C MET A 179 16.57 -4.85 -1.15
N GLU A 180 17.28 -5.88 -0.72
CA GLU A 180 17.92 -5.92 0.60
C GLU A 180 19.06 -4.89 0.68
N GLU A 181 19.56 -4.62 1.89
CA GLU A 181 20.61 -3.60 2.11
C GLU A 181 21.92 -3.88 1.35
N ASP A 182 22.23 -5.15 1.07
CA ASP A 182 23.40 -5.55 0.29
C ASP A 182 23.23 -5.38 -1.23
N GLY A 183 21.99 -5.20 -1.69
CA GLY A 183 21.65 -5.06 -3.10
C GLY A 183 21.71 -6.36 -3.92
N ASP A 184 21.88 -7.53 -3.30
CA ASP A 184 22.01 -8.81 -4.02
C ASP A 184 20.67 -9.55 -4.13
N LYS A 185 19.85 -9.46 -3.08
CA LYS A 185 18.57 -10.15 -2.94
C LYS A 185 17.39 -9.19 -2.92
N LEU A 186 16.22 -9.74 -3.24
CA LEU A 186 14.94 -9.09 -3.10
C LEU A 186 14.38 -9.36 -1.71
N ARG A 187 14.05 -8.27 -1.02
CA ARG A 187 13.22 -8.29 0.19
C ARG A 187 11.77 -8.58 -0.17
N HIS A 188 11.29 -7.93 -1.22
CA HIS A 188 9.91 -8.06 -1.69
C HIS A 188 9.79 -7.63 -3.15
N ILE A 189 8.75 -8.15 -3.83
CA ILE A 189 8.32 -7.72 -5.15
C ILE A 189 6.81 -7.51 -5.13
N VAL A 190 6.34 -6.48 -5.83
CA VAL A 190 4.93 -6.18 -6.09
C VAL A 190 4.74 -6.17 -7.60
N LEU A 191 3.65 -6.76 -8.06
CA LEU A 191 3.31 -6.90 -9.46
C LEU A 191 1.82 -6.60 -9.67
N GLY A 192 1.49 -5.97 -10.79
CA GLY A 192 0.10 -5.76 -11.20
C GLY A 192 0.01 -5.33 -12.67
N GLY A 193 -1.14 -5.52 -13.28
CA GLY A 193 -1.42 -5.07 -14.65
C GLY A 193 -2.18 -3.75 -14.64
N ARG A 194 -1.71 -2.80 -15.44
CA ARG A 194 -2.41 -1.56 -15.75
C ARG A 194 -3.48 -1.85 -16.80
N ASP A 195 -4.59 -1.12 -16.72
CA ASP A 195 -5.73 -1.26 -17.64
C ASP A 195 -6.36 -2.68 -17.68
N LEU A 196 -6.13 -3.48 -16.63
CA LEU A 196 -6.76 -4.78 -16.45
C LEU A 196 -7.95 -4.69 -15.50
N GLU A 197 -9.00 -5.42 -15.84
CA GLU A 197 -10.13 -5.63 -14.92
C GLU A 197 -9.69 -6.56 -13.76
N PRO A 198 -9.92 -6.16 -12.50
CA PRO A 198 -9.64 -7.01 -11.35
C PRO A 198 -10.66 -8.14 -11.23
N ASN A 199 -10.38 -9.10 -10.34
CA ASN A 199 -11.34 -10.16 -10.01
C ASN A 199 -12.63 -9.58 -9.41
N ALA A 200 -13.77 -10.26 -9.63
CA ALA A 200 -15.07 -9.78 -9.21
C ALA A 200 -15.14 -9.45 -7.70
N ALA A 201 -14.58 -10.31 -6.85
CA ALA A 201 -14.52 -10.08 -5.40
C ALA A 201 -13.79 -8.77 -5.04
N VAL A 202 -12.74 -8.42 -5.78
CA VAL A 202 -11.96 -7.19 -5.59
C VAL A 202 -12.80 -5.96 -5.97
N THR A 203 -13.57 -6.03 -7.05
CA THR A 203 -14.53 -4.99 -7.45
C THR A 203 -15.66 -4.84 -6.43
N GLU A 204 -16.28 -5.95 -6.00
CA GLU A 204 -17.35 -5.96 -5.00
C GLU A 204 -16.89 -5.35 -3.66
N ALA A 205 -15.65 -5.65 -3.24
CA ALA A 205 -15.05 -5.06 -2.06
C ALA A 205 -14.84 -3.55 -2.19
N ALA A 206 -14.43 -3.05 -3.37
CA ALA A 206 -14.30 -1.62 -3.62
C ALA A 206 -15.66 -0.91 -3.60
N GLU A 207 -16.70 -1.51 -4.17
CA GLU A 207 -18.07 -1.02 -4.09
C GLU A 207 -18.60 -1.03 -2.66
N LEU A 208 -18.29 -2.07 -1.88
CA LEU A 208 -18.61 -2.14 -0.46
C LEU A 208 -18.01 -0.95 0.30
N VAL A 209 -16.72 -0.67 0.10
CA VAL A 209 -16.04 0.50 0.71
C VAL A 209 -16.79 1.79 0.39
N LEU A 210 -17.06 2.06 -0.89
CA LEU A 210 -17.77 3.29 -1.28
C LEU A 210 -19.18 3.35 -0.69
N SER A 211 -19.88 2.21 -0.58
CA SER A 211 -21.19 2.17 0.04
C SER A 211 -21.13 2.48 1.54
N LEU A 212 -20.13 1.97 2.26
CA LEU A 212 -19.95 2.21 3.70
C LEU A 212 -19.53 3.65 4.03
N ILE A 213 -18.85 4.33 3.10
CA ILE A 213 -18.59 5.78 3.20
C ILE A 213 -19.90 6.56 3.16
N VAL A 214 -20.84 6.17 2.30
CA VAL A 214 -22.15 6.84 2.15
C VAL A 214 -23.09 6.48 3.29
N GLU A 215 -23.08 5.23 3.75
CA GLU A 215 -23.95 4.77 4.82
C GLU A 215 -23.26 3.64 5.59
N TRP A 216 -22.96 3.91 6.86
CA TRP A 216 -22.37 2.90 7.72
C TRP A 216 -23.38 1.77 8.01
N GLN A 217 -23.03 0.56 7.59
CA GLN A 217 -23.80 -0.66 7.83
C GLN A 217 -22.90 -1.70 8.50
N ARG A 218 -23.04 -1.84 9.82
CA ARG A 218 -22.14 -2.63 10.66
C ARG A 218 -22.00 -4.09 10.20
N GLU A 219 -23.11 -4.72 9.84
CA GLU A 219 -23.12 -6.12 9.43
C GLU A 219 -22.29 -6.32 8.15
N ARG A 220 -22.43 -5.42 7.16
CA ARG A 220 -21.65 -5.47 5.93
C ARG A 220 -20.16 -5.19 6.17
N PHE A 221 -19.84 -4.33 7.14
CA PHE A 221 -18.45 -4.12 7.56
C PHE A 221 -17.85 -5.41 8.13
N LEU A 222 -18.53 -6.05 9.09
CA LEU A 222 -18.04 -7.28 9.71
C LEU A 222 -17.88 -8.44 8.72
N GLU A 223 -18.77 -8.52 7.72
CA GLU A 223 -18.69 -9.51 6.65
C GLU A 223 -17.51 -9.22 5.69
N GLY A 224 -17.30 -7.95 5.31
CA GLY A 224 -16.36 -7.61 4.24
C GLY A 224 -14.94 -7.22 4.67
N PHE A 225 -14.69 -6.96 5.96
CA PHE A 225 -13.37 -6.53 6.46
C PHE A 225 -12.80 -7.57 7.41
N THR A 226 -11.50 -7.84 7.30
CA THR A 226 -10.74 -8.69 8.24
C THR A 226 -10.63 -8.02 9.62
N GLU A 227 -10.20 -8.80 10.62
CA GLU A 227 -9.90 -8.31 11.98
C GLU A 227 -8.72 -7.32 12.06
N ALA A 228 -8.05 -7.03 10.94
CA ALA A 228 -7.05 -5.96 10.87
C ALA A 228 -7.67 -4.56 11.02
N PHE A 229 -9.01 -4.44 10.90
CA PHE A 229 -9.74 -3.19 11.00
C PHE A 229 -10.57 -3.13 12.28
N GLU A 230 -10.34 -2.10 13.08
CA GLU A 230 -11.19 -1.78 14.24
C GLU A 230 -12.45 -1.05 13.77
N GLU A 231 -13.62 -1.48 14.27
CA GLU A 231 -14.94 -1.02 13.82
C GLU A 231 -15.11 0.50 13.98
N ASP A 232 -14.85 1.03 15.18
CA ASP A 232 -15.05 2.44 15.50
C ASP A 232 -14.07 3.33 14.72
N GLU A 233 -12.80 2.93 14.62
CA GLU A 233 -11.79 3.68 13.86
C GLU A 233 -12.13 3.73 12.36
N THR A 234 -12.60 2.62 11.81
CA THR A 234 -12.98 2.55 10.39
C THR A 234 -14.23 3.37 10.09
N ARG A 235 -15.23 3.33 10.98
CA ARG A 235 -16.43 4.17 10.86
C ARG A 235 -16.07 5.65 10.88
N ASP A 236 -15.22 6.07 11.81
CA ASP A 236 -14.82 7.46 11.96
C ASP A 236 -13.97 7.92 10.75
N PHE A 237 -13.09 7.05 10.24
CA PHE A 237 -12.37 7.27 8.98
C PHE A 237 -13.31 7.45 7.78
N PHE A 238 -14.35 6.62 7.64
CA PHE A 238 -15.32 6.77 6.56
C PHE A 238 -16.16 8.04 6.69
N ALA A 239 -16.51 8.43 7.91
CA ALA A 239 -17.16 9.71 8.16
C ALA A 239 -16.25 10.89 7.77
N SER A 240 -14.94 10.81 8.05
CA SER A 240 -13.99 11.86 7.65
C SER A 240 -13.81 11.92 6.14
N VAL A 241 -13.63 10.78 5.47
CA VAL A 241 -13.54 10.70 4.00
C VAL A 241 -14.79 11.31 3.34
N ARG A 242 -15.99 10.98 3.85
CA ARG A 242 -17.23 11.57 3.35
C ARG A 242 -17.29 13.08 3.57
N ALA A 243 -16.83 13.58 4.71
CA ALA A 243 -16.83 15.01 5.01
C ALA A 243 -15.84 15.79 4.15
N GLU A 244 -14.70 15.18 3.80
CA GLU A 244 -13.63 15.81 3.01
C GLU A 244 -13.85 15.72 1.50
N ARG A 245 -14.48 14.65 1.02
CA ARG A 245 -14.58 14.32 -0.42
C ARG A 245 -16.01 14.32 -0.97
N GLY A 246 -16.99 14.28 -0.08
CA GLY A 246 -18.38 13.99 -0.43
C GLY A 246 -18.58 12.55 -0.90
N ARG A 247 -19.55 12.35 -1.78
CA ARG A 247 -19.83 11.04 -2.39
C ARG A 247 -18.82 10.73 -3.49
N CYS A 248 -18.34 9.49 -3.53
CA CYS A 248 -17.41 9.00 -4.54
C CYS A 248 -18.02 7.86 -5.35
N THR A 249 -17.56 7.70 -6.60
CA THR A 249 -17.88 6.58 -7.50
C THR A 249 -16.59 5.97 -8.05
N LEU A 250 -16.62 4.67 -8.37
CA LEU A 250 -15.49 4.00 -9.02
C LEU A 250 -15.31 4.54 -10.44
N GLY A 251 -14.09 4.97 -10.76
CA GLY A 251 -13.64 5.28 -12.11
C GLY A 251 -12.87 4.10 -12.70
N SER A 252 -11.94 4.41 -13.60
CA SER A 252 -11.08 3.38 -14.22
C SER A 252 -10.07 2.79 -13.23
N VAL A 253 -9.69 1.55 -13.49
CA VAL A 253 -8.63 0.85 -12.76
C VAL A 253 -7.28 1.40 -13.22
N ASP A 254 -6.42 1.80 -12.28
CA ASP A 254 -5.03 2.16 -12.54
C ASP A 254 -4.13 0.93 -12.56
N LEU A 255 -4.33 0.00 -11.60
CA LEU A 255 -3.53 -1.19 -11.43
C LEU A 255 -4.35 -2.32 -10.79
N ALA A 256 -4.30 -3.53 -11.35
CA ALA A 256 -4.97 -4.71 -10.82
C ALA A 256 -4.00 -5.88 -10.56
N SER A 257 -4.33 -6.68 -9.56
CA SER A 257 -3.68 -7.94 -9.20
C SER A 257 -4.76 -8.96 -8.77
N PRO A 258 -4.41 -10.24 -8.52
CA PRO A 258 -5.41 -11.26 -8.19
C PRO A 258 -6.28 -10.90 -6.97
N GLN A 259 -5.65 -10.33 -5.95
CA GLN A 259 -6.27 -10.01 -4.67
C GLN A 259 -6.37 -8.50 -4.42
N GLY A 260 -6.22 -7.64 -5.42
CA GLY A 260 -6.26 -6.21 -5.17
C GLY A 260 -6.27 -5.35 -6.39
N ALA A 261 -6.66 -4.10 -6.21
CA ALA A 261 -6.58 -3.10 -7.26
C ALA A 261 -6.49 -1.68 -6.70
N LEU A 262 -6.08 -0.79 -7.57
CA LEU A 262 -6.04 0.65 -7.40
C LEU A 262 -6.98 1.25 -8.45
N TRP A 263 -7.98 2.00 -8.00
CA TRP A 263 -8.91 2.73 -8.87
C TRP A 263 -8.68 4.21 -8.76
N PHE A 264 -8.89 4.91 -9.86
CA PHE A 264 -9.30 6.31 -9.81
C PHE A 264 -10.74 6.36 -9.30
N ILE A 265 -11.02 7.27 -8.37
CA ILE A 265 -12.38 7.53 -7.89
C ILE A 265 -12.75 8.97 -8.17
N GLU A 266 -14.00 9.18 -8.62
CA GLU A 266 -14.55 10.50 -8.87
C GLU A 266 -15.44 10.87 -7.68
N CYS A 267 -15.03 11.89 -6.93
CA CYS A 267 -15.75 12.39 -5.77
C CYS A 267 -16.28 13.81 -6.00
N GLU A 268 -17.29 14.21 -5.22
CA GLU A 268 -17.91 15.55 -5.29
C GLU A 268 -16.87 16.68 -5.12
N ASP A 269 -15.91 16.53 -4.21
CA ASP A 269 -14.86 17.53 -3.94
C ASP A 269 -13.53 17.24 -4.67
N GLY A 270 -13.57 16.39 -5.71
CA GLY A 270 -12.47 16.17 -6.64
C GLY A 270 -11.96 14.72 -6.71
N PRO A 271 -11.03 14.44 -7.65
CA PRO A 271 -10.60 13.07 -7.93
C PRO A 271 -9.71 12.51 -6.81
N GLY A 272 -9.91 11.24 -6.52
CA GLY A 272 -9.13 10.48 -5.55
C GLY A 272 -8.57 9.18 -6.12
N LEU A 273 -7.92 8.43 -5.24
CA LEU A 273 -7.47 7.07 -5.47
C LEU A 273 -7.99 6.18 -4.36
N LEU A 274 -8.49 5.00 -4.74
CA LEU A 274 -8.90 3.93 -3.83
C LEU A 274 -8.03 2.71 -4.09
N LYS A 275 -7.33 2.23 -3.07
CA LYS A 275 -6.65 0.92 -3.09
C LYS A 275 -7.41 -0.05 -2.21
N VAL A 276 -7.74 -1.21 -2.74
CA VAL A 276 -8.26 -2.35 -1.98
C VAL A 276 -7.30 -3.52 -2.14
N SER A 277 -7.07 -4.26 -1.06
CA SER A 277 -6.43 -5.58 -1.13
C SER A 277 -7.17 -6.53 -0.19
N LEU A 278 -7.48 -7.70 -0.72
CA LEU A 278 -8.16 -8.80 -0.06
C LEU A 278 -7.15 -9.75 0.57
N ASP A 279 -7.62 -10.48 1.57
CA ASP A 279 -7.00 -11.69 2.08
C ASP A 279 -7.53 -12.93 1.34
N ASP A 280 -7.03 -14.10 1.70
CA ASP A 280 -7.39 -15.38 1.04
C ASP A 280 -8.88 -15.76 1.20
N ASP A 281 -9.61 -15.13 2.13
CA ASP A 281 -11.05 -15.34 2.37
C ASP A 281 -11.94 -14.25 1.73
N ASP A 282 -11.40 -13.51 0.75
CA ASP A 282 -12.03 -12.41 0.04
C ASP A 282 -12.43 -11.19 0.90
N ARG A 283 -11.97 -11.13 2.16
CA ARG A 283 -12.19 -9.96 3.03
C ARG A 283 -11.09 -8.93 2.88
N ILE A 284 -11.45 -7.66 3.04
CA ILE A 284 -10.54 -6.52 2.93
C ILE A 284 -9.52 -6.59 4.07
N ARG A 285 -8.23 -6.72 3.71
CA ARG A 285 -7.09 -6.66 4.64
C ARG A 285 -6.31 -5.36 4.57
N LYS A 286 -6.37 -4.64 3.44
CA LYS A 286 -5.73 -3.33 3.28
C LYS A 286 -6.63 -2.41 2.48
N LEU A 287 -6.71 -1.17 2.96
CA LEU A 287 -7.49 -0.10 2.35
C LEU A 287 -6.68 1.19 2.35
N LEU A 288 -6.76 1.95 1.27
CA LEU A 288 -6.19 3.29 1.19
C LEU A 288 -7.10 4.20 0.36
N ILE A 289 -7.38 5.40 0.87
CA ILE A 289 -8.05 6.46 0.12
C ILE A 289 -7.20 7.72 0.21
N ARG A 290 -6.81 8.31 -0.92
CA ARG A 290 -5.94 9.51 -0.96
C ARG A 290 -6.30 10.44 -2.12
N ASP A 291 -5.81 11.68 -2.06
CA ASP A 291 -5.87 12.61 -3.19
C ASP A 291 -5.06 12.11 -4.38
N ARG A 292 -5.63 12.28 -5.58
CA ARG A 292 -4.90 12.02 -6.82
C ARG A 292 -3.72 12.98 -7.05
N ARG A 293 -3.70 14.14 -6.39
CA ARG A 293 -2.78 15.27 -6.67
C ARG A 293 -1.29 14.99 -6.44
N ASN A 294 -0.90 13.80 -5.99
CA ASN A 294 0.50 13.41 -5.82
C ASN A 294 0.97 12.25 -6.72
N ILE A 295 0.16 11.81 -7.69
CA ILE A 295 0.57 10.76 -8.63
C ILE A 295 0.35 11.28 -10.06
N ARG A 296 1.33 12.01 -10.60
CA ARG A 296 1.43 12.19 -12.06
C ARG A 296 2.03 10.92 -12.64
N LEU A 297 1.18 10.10 -13.23
CA LEU A 297 1.59 9.20 -14.30
C LEU A 297 1.42 10.04 -15.57
N ASP A 298 2.52 10.60 -16.09
CA ASP A 298 2.48 11.14 -17.45
C ASP A 298 2.30 9.96 -18.42
N PRO A 299 1.49 10.12 -19.49
CA PRO A 299 1.28 9.11 -20.51
C PRO A 299 2.52 8.84 -21.35
#